data_AF-A0A522XC98-F1
#
_entry.id   AF-A0A522XC98-F1
#
_cell.length_a   1.000
_cell.length_b   1.000
_cell.length_c   1.000
_cell.angle_alpha   90.00
_cell.angle_beta   90.00
_cell.angle_gamma   90.00
#
_symmetry.space_group_name_H-M   'P 1'
#
loop_
_entity.id
_entity.type
_entity.pdbx_description
1 polymer ?
#
loop_
_entity_poly.entity_id
_entity_poly.type
_entity_poly.pdbx_seq_one_letter_code
_entity_poly.pdbx_strand_id
1 'polypeptide(L)'
;MNPHSNHALPQGSPLEIHEFSTGIDVKPTASGWESGGFTGVFMNSTLNPIPNAVSEAISNGAFKLAEGASSDSPAMVGREVSGYGEQWSVVAVVTRGKDDRGRPVSLYRYFLTPTVGAIEGILRWMGRQIRVFDPFDSQIPGQPHRTQWVQQEIPLPDHFRSLVSGETPIVIPATVACNPLVLNRFTQELQSPGGMAWAYNVAALERPEYFQAIYPMDAKA
;
A
#
# COMPACT_ATOMS: atom_id res chain seq x y z
N MET A 1 2.64 28.40 -24.10
CA MET A 1 3.35 27.17 -23.68
C MET A 1 2.70 26.67 -22.42
N ASN A 2 1.95 25.57 -22.51
CA ASN A 2 1.50 24.71 -21.41
C ASN A 2 0.66 23.57 -22.05
N PRO A 3 0.35 22.46 -21.36
CA PRO A 3 1.04 21.74 -20.26
C PRO A 3 1.03 20.20 -20.49
N HIS A 4 1.47 19.40 -19.51
CA HIS A 4 1.27 17.94 -19.39
C HIS A 4 2.18 17.02 -20.23
N SER A 5 3.43 16.86 -19.78
CA SER A 5 4.18 15.64 -20.06
C SER A 5 3.62 14.51 -19.20
N ASN A 6 2.60 13.83 -19.72
CA ASN A 6 2.15 12.55 -19.22
C ASN A 6 3.28 11.55 -19.48
N HIS A 7 4.14 11.29 -18.49
CA HIS A 7 5.16 10.25 -18.60
C HIS A 7 4.50 8.87 -18.41
N ALA A 8 3.69 8.47 -19.39
CA ALA A 8 3.46 7.06 -19.63
C ALA A 8 4.84 6.44 -19.93
N LEU A 9 5.19 5.35 -19.25
CA LEU A 9 6.41 4.62 -19.55
C LEU A 9 6.46 4.29 -21.06
N PRO A 10 7.60 4.50 -21.74
CA PRO A 10 7.76 4.02 -23.11
C PRO A 10 7.45 2.53 -23.15
N GLN A 11 6.67 2.08 -24.15
CA GLN A 11 6.38 0.67 -24.33
C GLN A 11 7.70 -0.13 -24.34
N GLY A 12 7.86 -1.04 -23.37
CA GLY A 12 9.03 -1.92 -23.26
C GLY A 12 10.02 -1.58 -22.13
N SER A 13 9.92 -0.44 -21.46
CA SER A 13 10.73 -0.17 -20.27
C SER A 13 10.20 -0.96 -19.05
N PRO A 14 11.07 -1.64 -18.28
CA PRO A 14 10.63 -2.36 -17.09
C PRO A 14 10.10 -1.38 -16.03
N LEU A 15 9.08 -1.82 -15.31
CA LEU A 15 8.63 -1.12 -14.11
C LEU A 15 9.67 -1.34 -13.01
N GLU A 16 10.19 -0.25 -12.46
CA GLU A 16 11.07 -0.27 -11.29
C GLU A 16 10.21 -0.10 -10.03
N ILE A 17 10.26 -1.12 -9.16
CA ILE A 17 9.56 -1.16 -7.90
C ILE A 17 10.61 -1.05 -6.80
N HIS A 18 10.56 0.05 -6.08
CA HIS A 18 11.32 0.25 -4.87
C HIS A 18 10.55 -0.28 -3.68
N GLU A 19 11.27 -0.54 -2.60
CA GLU A 19 10.69 -0.84 -1.30
C GLU A 19 11.49 -0.24 -0.14
N PHE A 20 10.80 -0.10 1.00
CA PHE A 20 11.34 0.21 2.32
C PHE A 20 10.37 -0.21 3.42
N SER A 21 10.84 -0.31 4.65
CA SER A 21 10.05 -0.79 5.79
C SER A 21 10.14 0.13 7.01
N THR A 22 9.15 0.05 7.90
CA THR A 22 9.18 0.72 9.20
C THR A 22 10.45 0.34 9.96
N GLY A 23 11.27 1.31 10.39
CA GLY A 23 12.42 1.02 11.22
C GLY A 23 12.05 0.75 12.67
N ILE A 24 12.55 -0.36 13.18
CA ILE A 24 12.41 -0.76 14.58
C ILE A 24 13.75 -1.21 15.13
N ASP A 25 13.91 -1.09 16.45
CA ASP A 25 14.94 -1.82 17.17
C ASP A 25 14.50 -3.29 17.27
N VAL A 26 15.29 -4.21 16.73
CA VAL A 26 14.89 -5.62 16.64
C VAL A 26 15.37 -6.38 17.87
N LYS A 27 14.39 -6.94 18.60
CA LYS A 27 14.41 -7.88 19.73
C LYS A 27 14.46 -9.38 19.37
N PRO A 28 15.57 -10.09 19.09
CA PRO A 28 15.46 -11.52 18.81
C PRO A 28 14.91 -12.29 20.02
N THR A 29 13.99 -13.22 19.77
CA THR A 29 13.41 -14.11 20.78
C THR A 29 13.58 -15.57 20.36
N ALA A 30 13.30 -16.51 21.28
CA ALA A 30 13.40 -17.94 20.98
C ALA A 30 12.45 -18.39 19.85
N SER A 31 11.39 -17.65 19.56
CA SER A 31 10.36 -17.99 18.58
C SER A 31 10.22 -16.97 17.44
N GLY A 32 11.13 -15.99 17.33
CA GLY A 32 11.05 -14.94 16.32
C GLY A 32 11.70 -13.64 16.80
N TRP A 33 10.95 -12.55 16.79
CA TRP A 33 11.42 -11.23 17.19
C TRP A 33 10.30 -10.36 17.76
N GLU A 34 10.69 -9.34 18.50
CA GLU A 34 9.84 -8.27 19.05
C GLU A 34 10.43 -6.90 18.70
N SER A 35 9.60 -5.86 18.67
CA SER A 35 10.05 -4.48 18.52
C SER A 35 10.51 -3.91 19.87
N GLY A 36 11.72 -3.40 19.92
CA GLY A 36 12.26 -2.59 21.02
C GLY A 36 11.84 -1.12 20.97
N GLY A 37 11.11 -0.71 19.92
CA GLY A 37 10.74 0.68 19.68
C GLY A 37 10.91 1.06 18.22
N PHE A 38 10.23 2.13 17.79
CA PHE A 38 10.42 2.71 16.47
C PHE A 38 11.67 3.59 16.47
N THR A 39 12.53 3.44 15.47
CA THR A 39 13.79 4.18 15.36
C THR A 39 13.62 5.60 14.80
N GLY A 40 12.45 5.88 14.20
CA GLY A 40 12.19 7.13 13.50
C GLY A 40 12.83 7.22 12.10
N VAL A 41 13.53 6.17 11.64
CA VAL A 41 14.16 6.08 10.33
C VAL A 41 13.70 4.80 9.65
N PHE A 42 13.41 4.83 8.34
CA PHE A 42 13.04 3.61 7.61
C PHE A 42 14.21 2.64 7.46
N MET A 43 13.92 1.35 7.42
CA MET A 43 14.89 0.27 7.22
C MET A 43 14.60 -0.51 5.93
N ASN A 44 15.50 -1.43 5.56
CA ASN A 44 15.33 -2.34 4.42
C ASN A 44 14.92 -1.60 3.15
N SER A 45 15.66 -0.53 2.84
CA SER A 45 15.31 0.42 1.80
C SER A 45 16.16 0.28 0.54
N THR A 46 15.49 0.18 -0.60
CA THR A 46 16.09 0.35 -1.93
C THR A 46 16.21 1.83 -2.34
N LEU A 47 15.64 2.75 -1.55
CA LEU A 47 15.68 4.21 -1.77
C LEU A 47 16.43 4.91 -0.64
N ASN A 48 17.32 5.83 -0.99
CA ASN A 48 17.91 6.74 -0.02
C ASN A 48 18.22 8.08 -0.71
N PRO A 49 17.50 9.16 -0.41
CA PRO A 49 16.42 9.27 0.59
C PRO A 49 15.09 8.64 0.15
N ILE A 50 14.15 8.48 1.09
CA ILE A 50 12.73 8.21 0.76
C ILE A 50 12.14 9.48 0.10
N PRO A 51 11.33 9.35 -0.97
CA PRO A 51 10.75 10.50 -1.65
C PRO A 51 9.91 11.38 -0.72
N ASN A 52 9.99 12.70 -0.90
CA ASN A 52 9.38 13.67 0.01
C ASN A 52 7.86 13.53 0.06
N ALA A 53 7.22 13.34 -1.11
CA ALA A 53 5.77 13.17 -1.19
C ALA A 53 5.30 11.93 -0.41
N VAL A 54 6.08 10.85 -0.48
CA VAL A 54 5.77 9.59 0.22
C VAL A 54 5.97 9.74 1.73
N SER A 55 7.06 10.39 2.15
CA SER A 55 7.34 10.69 3.56
C SER A 55 6.24 11.55 4.20
N GLU A 56 5.79 12.60 3.49
CA GLU A 56 4.68 13.46 3.92
C GLU A 56 3.37 12.67 4.03
N ALA A 57 3.04 11.85 3.02
CA ALA A 57 1.84 11.02 3.05
C ALA A 57 1.84 10.04 4.25
N ILE A 58 2.98 9.42 4.56
CA ILE A 58 3.12 8.55 5.74
C ILE A 58 2.91 9.37 7.02
N SER A 59 3.56 10.52 7.14
CA SER A 59 3.48 11.39 8.32
C SER A 59 2.06 11.91 8.58
N ASN A 60 1.30 12.17 7.51
CA ASN A 60 -0.10 12.61 7.58
C ASN A 60 -1.09 11.46 7.81
N GLY A 61 -0.62 10.22 7.99
CA GLY A 61 -1.46 9.07 8.28
C GLY A 61 -2.20 8.51 7.07
N ALA A 62 -1.75 8.80 5.84
CA ALA A 62 -2.42 8.37 4.60
C ALA A 62 -2.50 6.84 4.41
N PHE A 63 -1.72 6.10 5.20
CA PHE A 63 -1.65 4.63 5.21
C PHE A 63 -2.07 4.02 6.55
N LYS A 64 -2.45 4.85 7.54
CA LYS A 64 -2.50 4.43 8.95
C LYS A 64 -3.78 3.65 9.25
N LEU A 65 -3.60 2.45 9.80
CA LEU A 65 -4.69 1.68 10.41
C LEU A 65 -5.00 2.22 11.81
N ALA A 66 -6.22 2.03 12.28
CA ALA A 66 -6.56 2.37 13.67
C ALA A 66 -5.71 1.55 14.65
N GLU A 67 -5.45 2.10 15.83
CA GLU A 67 -4.65 1.43 16.86
C GLU A 67 -5.28 0.09 17.25
N GLY A 68 -4.47 -0.97 17.32
CA GLY A 68 -4.94 -2.32 17.65
C GLY A 68 -5.70 -3.03 16.52
N ALA A 69 -5.95 -2.39 15.39
CA ALA A 69 -6.72 -2.95 14.26
C ALA A 69 -5.91 -3.89 13.35
N SER A 70 -4.65 -4.19 13.69
CA SER A 70 -3.86 -5.17 12.96
C SER A 70 -4.28 -6.60 13.35
N SER A 71 -4.49 -7.46 12.35
CA SER A 71 -4.79 -8.88 12.57
C SER A 71 -3.60 -9.77 12.20
N ASP A 72 -3.76 -11.08 12.39
CA ASP A 72 -2.79 -12.08 11.94
C ASP A 72 -2.70 -12.15 10.40
N SER A 73 -3.74 -11.73 9.69
CA SER A 73 -3.70 -11.55 8.24
C SER A 73 -3.25 -10.13 7.87
N PRO A 74 -2.34 -9.97 6.89
CA PRO A 74 -1.86 -8.66 6.51
C PRO A 74 -2.97 -7.83 5.84
N ALA A 75 -2.97 -6.53 6.13
CA ALA A 75 -3.78 -5.56 5.41
C ALA A 75 -2.95 -4.90 4.30
N MET A 76 -3.63 -4.30 3.33
CA MET A 76 -2.98 -3.55 2.25
C MET A 76 -3.64 -2.21 2.03
N VAL A 77 -2.84 -1.18 1.77
CA VAL A 77 -3.30 0.13 1.31
C VAL A 77 -2.62 0.44 -0.01
N GLY A 78 -3.41 0.66 -1.06
CA GLY A 78 -2.92 1.20 -2.32
C GLY A 78 -3.30 2.67 -2.46
N ARG A 79 -2.35 3.51 -2.84
CA ARG A 79 -2.56 4.96 -3.01
C ARG A 79 -1.64 5.56 -4.07
N GLU A 80 -2.18 6.48 -4.86
CA GLU A 80 -1.37 7.45 -5.61
C GLU A 80 -1.02 8.63 -4.71
N VAL A 81 0.27 8.93 -4.60
CA VAL A 81 0.80 9.99 -3.77
C VAL A 81 1.43 11.05 -4.67
N SER A 82 1.10 12.32 -4.44
CA SER A 82 1.68 13.45 -5.17
C SER A 82 2.01 14.58 -4.23
N GLY A 83 3.15 15.23 -4.43
CA GLY A 83 3.62 16.35 -3.61
C GLY A 83 5.05 16.71 -4.00
N TYR A 84 5.52 17.92 -3.71
CA TYR A 84 6.91 18.34 -3.99
C TYR A 84 7.38 18.14 -5.45
N GLY A 85 6.46 18.11 -6.42
CA GLY A 85 6.78 17.82 -7.83
C GLY A 85 7.00 16.34 -8.14
N GLU A 86 6.79 15.45 -7.17
CA GLU A 86 6.89 14.00 -7.28
C GLU A 86 5.51 13.36 -7.39
N GLN A 87 5.42 12.22 -8.07
CA GLN A 87 4.23 11.37 -8.11
C GLN A 87 4.63 9.91 -8.00
N TRP A 88 3.93 9.15 -7.16
CA TRP A 88 4.25 7.77 -6.82
C TRP A 88 2.99 6.92 -6.68
N SER A 89 2.98 5.77 -7.34
CA SER A 89 2.07 4.68 -6.99
C SER A 89 2.67 3.92 -5.81
N VAL A 90 1.92 3.77 -4.71
CA VAL A 90 2.40 3.16 -3.46
C VAL A 90 1.44 2.06 -3.00
N VAL A 91 1.98 0.91 -2.61
CA VAL A 91 1.30 -0.14 -1.87
C VAL A 91 1.98 -0.33 -0.54
N ALA A 92 1.27 -0.10 0.56
CA ALA A 92 1.72 -0.43 1.90
C ALA A 92 1.10 -1.76 2.35
N VAL A 93 1.93 -2.72 2.72
CA VAL A 93 1.52 -3.97 3.38
C VAL A 93 1.69 -3.79 4.89
N VAL A 94 0.62 -3.98 5.65
CA VAL A 94 0.60 -3.78 7.10
C VAL A 94 0.50 -5.13 7.80
N THR A 95 1.47 -5.40 8.68
CA THR A 95 1.57 -6.65 9.43
C THR A 95 1.49 -6.36 10.93
N ARG A 96 0.83 -7.24 11.68
CA ARG A 96 0.83 -7.19 13.14
C ARG A 96 2.17 -7.72 13.68
N GLY A 97 2.90 -6.88 14.39
CA GLY A 97 4.03 -7.27 15.23
C GLY A 97 3.69 -7.23 16.71
N LYS A 98 4.69 -7.48 17.56
CA LYS A 98 4.63 -7.27 19.00
C LYS A 98 5.78 -6.40 19.44
N ASP A 99 5.54 -5.52 20.41
CA ASP A 99 6.63 -4.84 21.12
C ASP A 99 7.20 -5.73 22.25
N ASP A 100 8.24 -5.25 22.90
CA ASP A 100 8.94 -5.92 24.02
C ASP A 100 8.11 -6.06 25.31
N ARG A 101 6.84 -5.63 25.28
CA ARG A 101 5.83 -5.84 26.34
C ARG A 101 4.69 -6.73 25.85
N GLY A 102 4.84 -7.35 24.67
CA GLY A 102 3.83 -8.19 24.03
C GLY A 102 2.62 -7.43 23.48
N ARG A 103 2.64 -6.08 23.47
CA ARG A 103 1.55 -5.28 22.92
C ARG A 103 1.61 -5.28 21.41
N PRO A 104 0.46 -5.27 20.71
CA PRO A 104 0.46 -5.27 19.27
C PRO A 104 0.92 -3.95 18.68
N VAL A 105 1.69 -4.05 17.61
CA VAL A 105 2.15 -2.90 16.81
C VAL A 105 1.84 -3.14 15.33
N SER A 106 1.57 -2.08 14.60
CA SER A 106 1.40 -2.13 13.13
C SER A 106 2.73 -1.79 12.46
N LEU A 107 3.22 -2.70 11.64
CA LEU A 107 4.49 -2.56 10.93
C LEU A 107 4.25 -2.59 9.43
N TYR A 108 4.92 -1.70 8.72
CA TYR A 108 4.65 -1.42 7.33
C TYR A 108 5.84 -1.81 6.47
N ARG A 109 5.53 -2.44 5.33
CA ARG A 109 6.44 -2.57 4.19
C ARG A 109 5.81 -1.87 3.01
N TYR A 110 6.52 -0.90 2.46
CA TYR A 110 6.06 -0.06 1.37
C TYR A 110 6.71 -0.52 0.07
N PHE A 111 5.92 -0.57 -0.99
CA PHE A 111 6.35 -0.80 -2.36
C PHE A 111 5.90 0.38 -3.20
N LEU A 112 6.80 0.96 -4.00
CA LEU A 112 6.51 2.19 -4.71
C LEU A 112 7.24 2.27 -6.05
N THR A 113 6.62 2.99 -6.98
CA THR A 113 7.18 3.27 -8.30
C THR A 113 6.82 4.69 -8.72
N PRO A 114 7.72 5.43 -9.42
CA PRO A 114 7.42 6.79 -9.87
C PRO A 114 6.47 6.84 -11.07
N THR A 115 5.97 5.67 -11.52
CA THR A 115 5.00 5.58 -12.61
C THR A 115 3.59 5.66 -12.04
N VAL A 116 2.84 6.71 -12.39
CA VAL A 116 1.45 6.90 -11.97
C VAL A 116 0.54 5.82 -12.56
N GLY A 117 -0.41 5.33 -11.76
CA GLY A 117 -1.35 4.30 -12.17
C GLY A 117 -0.75 2.89 -12.18
N ALA A 118 0.48 2.71 -11.68
CA ALA A 118 1.20 1.44 -11.71
C ALA A 118 1.03 0.61 -10.43
N ILE A 119 0.04 0.91 -9.59
CA ILE A 119 -0.33 0.04 -8.45
C ILE A 119 -0.62 -1.38 -8.94
N GLU A 120 -1.30 -1.56 -10.08
CA GLU A 120 -1.52 -2.89 -10.67
C GLU A 120 -0.19 -3.61 -10.94
N GLY A 121 0.83 -2.90 -11.43
CA GLY A 121 2.15 -3.45 -11.68
C GLY A 121 2.82 -3.95 -10.40
N ILE A 122 2.72 -3.18 -9.31
CA ILE A 122 3.21 -3.60 -7.98
C ILE A 122 2.49 -4.86 -7.51
N LEU A 123 1.16 -4.88 -7.59
CA LEU A 123 0.34 -6.02 -7.14
C LEU A 123 0.64 -7.29 -7.94
N ARG A 124 0.81 -7.18 -9.27
CA ARG A 124 1.15 -8.32 -10.13
C ARG A 124 2.56 -8.85 -9.86
N TRP A 125 3.52 -7.95 -9.64
CA TRP A 125 4.87 -8.34 -9.27
C TRP A 125 4.91 -9.05 -7.91
N MET A 126 4.15 -8.57 -6.93
CA MET A 126 4.01 -9.22 -5.64
C MET A 126 3.39 -10.62 -5.78
N GLY A 127 2.43 -10.77 -6.69
CA GLY A 127 1.81 -12.05 -7.00
C GLY A 127 0.96 -12.57 -5.84
N ARG A 128 0.97 -13.90 -5.62
CA ARG A 128 0.16 -14.55 -4.55
C ARG A 128 0.81 -14.52 -3.17
N GLN A 129 2.13 -14.31 -3.10
CA GLN A 129 2.86 -14.27 -1.85
C GLN A 129 2.95 -12.81 -1.39
N ILE A 130 2.07 -12.44 -0.45
CA ILE A 130 2.11 -11.11 0.16
C ILE A 130 3.46 -10.95 0.86
N ARG A 131 4.24 -9.97 0.39
CA ARG A 131 5.55 -9.64 0.98
C ARG A 131 5.30 -8.81 2.24
N VAL A 132 5.21 -9.50 3.39
CA VAL A 132 5.01 -8.90 4.70
C VAL A 132 6.29 -8.26 5.25
N PHE A 133 6.15 -7.57 6.38
CA PHE A 133 7.29 -7.01 7.10
C PHE A 133 8.20 -8.13 7.64
N ASP A 134 9.49 -8.05 7.33
CA ASP A 134 10.54 -8.87 7.94
C ASP A 134 11.70 -7.94 8.32
N PRO A 135 12.03 -7.80 9.61
CA PRO A 135 13.12 -6.93 10.03
C PRO A 135 14.51 -7.46 9.65
N PHE A 136 14.62 -8.74 9.28
CA PHE A 136 15.88 -9.37 8.88
C PHE A 136 16.09 -9.37 7.35
N ASP A 137 15.11 -8.89 6.58
CA ASP A 137 15.32 -8.62 5.16
C ASP A 137 16.47 -7.63 4.97
N SER A 138 17.18 -7.77 3.85
CA SER A 138 18.24 -6.83 3.48
C SER A 138 17.98 -6.32 2.08
N GLN A 139 17.81 -5.00 1.97
CA GLN A 139 17.69 -4.30 0.70
C GLN A 139 18.87 -3.36 0.53
N ILE A 140 19.31 -3.20 -0.72
CA ILE A 140 20.46 -2.36 -1.07
C ILE A 140 19.93 -1.09 -1.75
N PRO A 141 20.29 0.10 -1.24
CA PRO A 141 19.94 1.35 -1.91
C PRO A 141 20.39 1.37 -3.38
N GLY A 142 19.50 1.82 -4.27
CA GLY A 142 19.74 1.86 -5.71
C GLY A 142 19.47 0.54 -6.45
N GLN A 143 18.97 -0.50 -5.77
CA GLN A 143 18.60 -1.78 -6.39
C GLN A 143 17.08 -1.99 -6.36
N PRO A 144 16.31 -1.40 -7.28
CA PRO A 144 14.88 -1.69 -7.40
C PRO A 144 14.64 -3.11 -7.94
N HIS A 145 13.45 -3.63 -7.67
CA HIS A 145 12.92 -4.80 -8.37
C HIS A 145 12.46 -4.38 -9.76
N ARG A 146 12.86 -5.14 -10.78
CA ARG A 146 12.48 -4.87 -12.17
C ARG A 146 11.51 -5.94 -12.65
N THR A 147 10.36 -5.50 -13.16
CA THR A 147 9.38 -6.39 -13.79
C THR A 147 8.96 -5.83 -15.13
N GLN A 148 8.66 -6.72 -16.07
CA GLN A 148 7.84 -6.34 -17.21
C GLN A 148 6.39 -6.31 -16.73
N TRP A 149 5.71 -5.21 -17.00
CA TRP A 149 4.29 -5.08 -16.71
C TRP A 149 3.62 -4.46 -17.91
N VAL A 150 2.52 -5.09 -18.31
CA VAL A 150 1.56 -4.54 -19.26
C VAL A 150 0.24 -4.53 -18.52
N GLN A 151 -0.43 -3.38 -18.52
CA GLN A 151 -1.77 -3.26 -17.95
C GLN A 151 -2.68 -4.26 -18.67
N GLN A 152 -3.37 -5.09 -17.90
CA GLN A 152 -4.32 -6.04 -18.44
C GLN A 152 -5.72 -5.68 -17.96
N GLU A 153 -6.72 -5.99 -18.79
CA GLU A 153 -8.10 -5.84 -18.35
C GLU A 153 -8.38 -6.78 -17.18
N ILE A 154 -8.76 -6.18 -16.05
CA ILE A 154 -9.26 -6.89 -14.88
C ILE A 154 -10.78 -6.82 -14.96
N PRO A 155 -11.48 -7.96 -15.14
CA PRO A 155 -12.93 -7.95 -15.20
C PRO A 155 -13.48 -7.52 -13.84
N LEU A 156 -14.22 -6.42 -13.84
CA LEU A 156 -14.89 -5.93 -12.64
C LEU A 156 -16.22 -6.69 -12.48
N PRO A 157 -16.43 -7.42 -11.37
CA PRO A 157 -17.67 -8.13 -11.14
C PRO A 157 -18.89 -7.18 -11.08
N ASP A 158 -20.07 -7.66 -11.47
CA ASP A 158 -21.27 -6.81 -11.60
C ASP A 158 -21.69 -6.12 -10.29
N HIS A 159 -21.49 -6.76 -9.14
CA HIS A 159 -21.80 -6.17 -7.85
C HIS A 159 -20.94 -4.93 -7.54
N PHE A 160 -19.72 -4.81 -8.09
CA PHE A 160 -18.94 -3.58 -7.96
C PHE A 160 -19.51 -2.46 -8.82
N ARG A 161 -20.07 -2.78 -9.99
CA ARG A 161 -20.65 -1.77 -10.88
C ARG A 161 -21.82 -1.03 -10.22
N SER A 162 -22.63 -1.74 -9.43
CA SER A 162 -23.72 -1.12 -8.66
C SER A 162 -23.23 -0.22 -7.52
N LEU A 163 -21.96 -0.33 -7.10
CA LEU A 163 -21.39 0.47 -6.01
C LEU A 163 -20.76 1.78 -6.51
N VAL A 164 -20.54 1.95 -7.82
CA VAL A 164 -19.83 3.11 -8.40
C VAL A 164 -20.50 4.46 -8.06
N SER A 165 -21.83 4.48 -7.86
CA SER A 165 -22.57 5.69 -7.49
C SER A 165 -22.71 5.91 -5.98
N GLY A 166 -22.01 5.14 -5.14
CA GLY A 166 -22.05 5.28 -3.69
C GLY A 166 -21.29 6.52 -3.19
N GLU A 167 -21.60 6.93 -1.95
CA GLU A 167 -20.83 7.96 -1.24
C GLU A 167 -19.45 7.40 -0.83
N THR A 168 -18.41 8.23 -0.96
CA THR A 168 -17.04 7.85 -0.59
C THR A 168 -16.78 8.10 0.90
N PRO A 169 -16.10 7.18 1.62
CA PRO A 169 -15.54 5.92 1.14
C PRO A 169 -16.62 4.86 0.88
N ILE A 170 -16.53 4.18 -0.27
CA ILE A 170 -17.38 3.05 -0.59
C ILE A 170 -16.88 1.83 0.20
N VAL A 171 -17.64 1.39 1.18
CA VAL A 171 -17.36 0.15 1.93
C VAL A 171 -17.93 -1.03 1.18
N ILE A 172 -17.06 -1.93 0.72
CA ILE A 172 -17.46 -3.12 -0.02
C ILE A 172 -17.93 -4.18 0.98
N PRO A 173 -19.09 -4.82 0.78
CA PRO A 173 -19.57 -5.86 1.68
C PRO A 173 -18.57 -7.02 1.80
N ALA A 174 -18.26 -7.46 3.02
CA ALA A 174 -17.33 -8.57 3.27
C ALA A 174 -17.81 -9.92 2.67
N THR A 175 -19.09 -10.02 2.29
CA THR A 175 -19.66 -11.19 1.59
C THR A 175 -19.26 -11.27 0.12
N VAL A 176 -18.71 -10.20 -0.43
CA VAL A 176 -18.28 -10.11 -1.82
C VAL A 176 -16.83 -10.55 -1.93
N ALA A 177 -16.56 -11.53 -2.79
CA ALA A 177 -15.17 -11.91 -3.07
C ALA A 177 -14.41 -10.74 -3.72
N CYS A 178 -13.43 -10.21 -2.99
CA CYS A 178 -12.57 -9.14 -3.45
C CYS A 178 -11.10 -9.56 -3.29
N ASN A 179 -10.25 -9.05 -4.18
CA ASN A 179 -8.81 -9.09 -4.01
C ASN A 179 -8.23 -7.70 -4.35
N PRO A 180 -6.98 -7.42 -4.00
CA PRO A 180 -6.38 -6.10 -4.23
C PRO A 180 -6.41 -5.65 -5.70
N LEU A 181 -6.29 -6.55 -6.68
CA LEU A 181 -6.36 -6.20 -8.10
C LEU A 181 -7.76 -5.73 -8.50
N VAL A 182 -8.81 -6.43 -8.06
CA VAL A 182 -10.20 -6.05 -8.30
C VAL A 182 -10.52 -4.73 -7.61
N LEU A 183 -10.05 -4.55 -6.37
CA LEU A 183 -10.24 -3.31 -5.62
C LEU A 183 -9.55 -2.11 -6.29
N ASN A 184 -8.31 -2.29 -6.73
CA ASN A 184 -7.57 -1.28 -7.47
C ASN A 184 -8.29 -0.90 -8.78
N ARG A 185 -8.76 -1.90 -9.53
CA ARG A 185 -9.53 -1.69 -10.76
C ARG A 185 -10.83 -0.93 -10.49
N PHE A 186 -11.53 -1.27 -9.41
CA PHE A 186 -12.74 -0.58 -8.98
C PHE A 186 -12.48 0.89 -8.72
N THR A 187 -11.42 1.23 -7.97
CA THR A 187 -11.09 2.64 -7.70
C THR A 187 -10.71 3.45 -8.93
N GLN A 188 -10.15 2.81 -9.97
CA GLN A 188 -9.89 3.48 -11.25
C GLN A 188 -11.20 3.91 -11.96
N GLU A 189 -12.32 3.21 -11.74
CA GLU A 189 -13.62 3.57 -12.31
C GLU A 189 -14.30 4.73 -11.56
N LEU A 190 -13.95 4.97 -10.29
CA LEU A 190 -14.61 5.98 -9.44
C LEU A 190 -14.25 7.44 -9.80
N GLN A 191 -13.26 7.66 -10.68
CA GLN A 191 -12.83 8.97 -11.19
C GLN A 191 -12.84 10.12 -10.14
N SER A 192 -12.36 9.88 -8.91
CA SER A 192 -12.45 10.91 -7.86
C SER A 192 -11.30 11.93 -7.91
N PRO A 193 -11.55 13.21 -7.56
CA PRO A 193 -10.57 14.30 -7.68
C PRO A 193 -9.32 14.17 -6.79
N GLY A 194 -9.34 13.33 -5.76
CA GLY A 194 -8.27 13.19 -4.76
C GLY A 194 -7.19 12.15 -5.08
N GLY A 195 -7.21 11.56 -6.28
CA GLY A 195 -6.34 10.43 -6.64
C GLY A 195 -6.85 9.09 -6.11
N MET A 196 -6.28 8.00 -6.63
CA MET A 196 -6.70 6.63 -6.29
C MET A 196 -6.23 6.26 -4.88
N ALA A 197 -7.15 5.81 -4.03
CA ALA A 197 -6.83 5.34 -2.68
C ALA A 197 -7.80 4.25 -2.22
N TRP A 198 -7.28 3.10 -1.81
CA TRP A 198 -8.07 1.98 -1.29
C TRP A 198 -7.39 1.28 -0.12
N ALA A 199 -8.21 0.63 0.70
CA ALA A 199 -7.76 -0.22 1.80
C ALA A 199 -8.37 -1.62 1.69
N TYR A 200 -7.57 -2.66 1.88
CA TYR A 200 -7.96 -4.07 1.76
C TYR A 200 -7.64 -4.84 3.03
N ASN A 201 -8.59 -5.66 3.46
CA ASN A 201 -8.47 -6.53 4.63
C ASN A 201 -8.10 -5.75 5.90
N VAL A 202 -8.76 -4.61 6.10
CA VAL A 202 -8.56 -3.73 7.26
C VAL A 202 -9.65 -3.98 8.29
N ALA A 203 -9.29 -4.04 9.58
CA ALA A 203 -10.27 -4.12 10.65
C ALA A 203 -10.78 -2.74 11.08
N ALA A 204 -9.94 -1.70 10.99
CA ALA A 204 -10.33 -0.30 11.19
C ALA A 204 -9.24 0.63 10.66
N LEU A 205 -9.64 1.81 10.21
CA LEU A 205 -8.78 2.87 9.68
C LEU A 205 -8.84 4.08 10.60
N GLU A 206 -7.72 4.79 10.77
CA GLU A 206 -7.72 6.03 11.55
C GLU A 206 -8.41 7.17 10.80
N ARG A 207 -8.28 7.17 9.47
CA ARG A 207 -8.81 8.19 8.57
C ARG A 207 -9.55 7.56 7.39
N PRO A 208 -10.73 6.95 7.59
CA PRO A 208 -11.46 6.30 6.52
C PRO A 208 -11.83 7.27 5.38
N GLU A 209 -11.98 8.56 5.66
CA GLU A 209 -12.27 9.61 4.68
C GLU A 209 -11.14 9.83 3.66
N TYR A 210 -9.96 9.27 3.89
CA TYR A 210 -8.84 9.32 2.97
C TYR A 210 -8.95 8.30 1.83
N PHE A 211 -9.93 7.42 1.85
CA PHE A 211 -10.06 6.31 0.91
C PHE A 211 -11.29 6.48 0.02
N GLN A 212 -11.18 6.02 -1.23
CA GLN A 212 -12.32 5.92 -2.13
C GLN A 212 -13.08 4.62 -1.91
N ALA A 213 -12.36 3.53 -1.65
CA ALA A 213 -12.93 2.21 -1.42
C ALA A 213 -12.24 1.48 -0.25
N ILE A 214 -13.03 0.81 0.57
CA ILE A 214 -12.57 0.02 1.70
C ILE A 214 -13.15 -1.38 1.58
N TYR A 215 -12.28 -2.38 1.55
CA TYR A 215 -12.66 -3.78 1.73
C TYR A 215 -12.32 -4.20 3.17
N PRO A 216 -13.33 -4.37 4.04
CA PRO A 216 -13.12 -4.71 5.43
C PRO A 216 -12.67 -6.16 5.59
N MET A 217 -12.02 -6.46 6.72
CA MET A 217 -11.59 -7.82 7.08
C MET A 217 -12.75 -8.75 7.39
N ASP A 218 -13.80 -8.22 8.00
CA ASP A 218 -15.02 -8.95 8.30
C ASP A 218 -16.24 -8.01 8.23
N ALA A 219 -17.44 -8.55 8.43
CA ALA A 219 -18.68 -7.77 8.37
C ALA A 219 -18.92 -6.86 9.59
N LYS A 220 -18.05 -6.90 10.61
CA LYS A 220 -18.14 -6.10 11.84
C LYS A 220 -17.19 -4.90 11.82
N ALA A 221 -16.24 -4.87 10.90
CA ALA A 221 -15.24 -3.83 10.69
C ALA A 221 -15.81 -2.59 9.98
#